data_AF-A0A7V5BEK1-F1
#
_entry.id   AF-A0A7V5BEK1-F1
#
_cell.length_a   1.000
_cell.length_b   1.000
_cell.length_c   1.000
_cell.angle_alpha   90.00
_cell.angle_beta   90.00
_cell.angle_gamma   90.00
#
_symmetry.space_group_name_H-M   'P 1'
#
loop_
_entity.id
_entity.type
_entity.pdbx_description
1 polymer ?
#
loop_
_entity_poly.entity_id
_entity_poly.type
_entity_poly.pdbx_seq_one_letter_code
_entity_poly.pdbx_strand_id
1 'polypeptide(L)'
;MVLSEKEITKRAIKYLREYYRFRDRHLDSFFEARTEQVTQSGIIADGLIRFKKTDGTYFVASIEATSIAKEEEIRYRRLNRLLLWDSAAAALLLTALLMAFLYYSQFLKTYYGDPSAFWSMAILSLMVFFGGAWLLLSRLRRYRYIYSIEQFRQYDVDEQWIAYDSSIFPDYGNKYHEEIKRQCLKWGIGLLQIDDHQVHPVMTPSREGEFGARKKADFFKGGTIIPKLSSKNFAQQIMRYRKGAFNQIFLLIGGLVILGVIFNQFNHESPYNYWDKERLVKQAELIDEIGPEENIPWVTPEFVVPFNRKVKPYLDKNVTIFVRQPQDSSK
;
A
#
# COMPACT_ATOMS: atom_id res chain seq x y z
N MET A 1 31.51 -16.14 -15.21
CA MET A 1 30.84 -17.45 -15.38
C MET A 1 29.60 -17.45 -14.50
N VAL A 2 28.58 -18.28 -14.75
CA VAL A 2 27.38 -18.30 -13.89
C VAL A 2 27.60 -19.32 -12.78
N LEU A 3 27.57 -18.88 -11.52
CA LEU A 3 27.74 -19.77 -10.37
C LEU A 3 26.39 -20.37 -9.94
N SER A 4 26.41 -21.67 -9.61
CA SER A 4 25.26 -22.32 -8.99
C SER A 4 25.14 -21.98 -7.51
N GLU A 5 23.94 -22.06 -6.94
CA GLU A 5 23.69 -21.77 -5.51
C GLU A 5 24.56 -22.63 -4.60
N LYS A 6 24.76 -23.91 -4.95
CA LYS A 6 25.63 -24.82 -4.18
C LYS A 6 27.08 -24.35 -4.16
N GLU A 7 27.58 -23.81 -5.26
CA GLU A 7 28.95 -23.27 -5.34
C GLU A 7 29.07 -21.97 -4.54
N ILE A 8 28.09 -21.08 -4.65
CA ILE A 8 28.01 -19.83 -3.88
C ILE A 8 28.01 -20.17 -2.38
N THR A 9 27.14 -21.08 -1.93
CA THR A 9 27.06 -21.55 -0.54
C THR A 9 28.39 -22.15 -0.07
N LYS A 10 29.01 -23.03 -0.86
CA LYS A 10 30.29 -23.66 -0.50
C LYS A 10 31.40 -22.61 -0.31
N ARG A 11 31.46 -21.61 -1.18
CA ARG A 11 32.44 -20.52 -1.11
C ARG A 11 32.16 -19.59 0.08
N ALA A 12 30.90 -19.23 0.31
CA ALA A 12 30.47 -18.46 1.47
C ALA A 12 30.84 -19.16 2.79
N ILE A 13 30.55 -20.47 2.92
CA ILE A 13 30.91 -21.25 4.11
C ILE A 13 32.43 -21.27 4.33
N LYS A 14 33.21 -21.44 3.27
CA LYS A 14 34.69 -21.40 3.36
C LYS A 14 35.17 -20.04 3.87
N TYR A 15 34.63 -18.95 3.32
CA TYR A 15 34.95 -17.60 3.78
C TYR A 15 34.57 -17.40 5.26
N LEU A 16 33.36 -17.79 5.64
CA LEU A 16 32.87 -17.60 7.01
C LEU A 16 33.61 -18.45 8.05
N ARG A 17 34.13 -19.62 7.67
CA ARG A 17 35.05 -20.41 8.53
C ARG A 17 36.28 -19.61 8.94
N GLU A 18 36.88 -18.91 7.98
CA GLU A 18 38.03 -18.05 8.26
C GLU A 18 37.61 -16.78 9.00
N TYR A 19 36.50 -16.15 8.60
CA TYR A 19 35.96 -14.95 9.25
C TYR A 19 35.70 -15.17 10.75
N TYR A 20 35.16 -16.32 11.13
CA TYR A 20 34.88 -16.67 12.54
C TYR A 20 36.01 -17.42 13.24
N ARG A 21 37.17 -17.60 12.60
CA ARG A 21 38.30 -18.37 13.16
C ARG A 21 38.78 -17.83 14.50
N PHE A 22 38.76 -16.51 14.69
CA PHE A 22 39.26 -15.87 15.91
C PHE A 22 38.15 -15.44 16.88
N ARG A 23 36.91 -15.89 16.66
CA ARG A 23 35.83 -15.63 17.60
C ARG A 23 36.01 -16.51 18.85
N ASP A 24 35.68 -15.94 20.00
CA ASP A 24 35.75 -16.64 21.29
C ASP A 24 34.89 -17.90 21.27
N ARG A 25 35.53 -19.02 21.59
CA ARG A 25 34.97 -20.37 21.49
C ARG A 25 35.38 -21.18 22.68
N HIS A 26 34.53 -22.14 23.06
CA HIS A 26 34.93 -23.16 24.02
C HIS A 26 36.11 -23.96 23.44
N LEU A 27 37.09 -24.30 24.27
CA LEU A 27 38.34 -24.97 23.86
C LEU A 27 38.08 -26.26 23.05
N ASP A 28 37.05 -27.02 23.43
CA ASP A 28 36.65 -28.26 22.75
C ASP A 28 35.58 -28.08 21.67
N SER A 29 35.26 -26.83 21.26
CA SER A 29 34.20 -26.61 20.27
C SER A 29 34.68 -26.88 18.85
N PHE A 30 33.99 -27.77 18.15
CA PHE A 30 34.18 -27.98 16.72
C PHE A 30 33.33 -27.00 15.92
N PHE A 31 33.87 -26.58 14.79
CA PHE A 31 33.14 -25.77 13.82
C PHE A 31 32.29 -26.70 12.95
N GLU A 32 30.97 -26.67 13.14
CA GLU A 32 30.07 -27.43 12.30
C GLU A 32 29.53 -26.52 11.20
N ALA A 33 29.75 -26.92 9.94
CA ALA A 33 29.06 -26.31 8.81
C ALA A 33 28.15 -27.36 8.19
N ARG A 34 26.88 -27.02 8.02
CA ARG A 34 25.87 -27.85 7.36
C ARG A 34 25.31 -27.09 6.17
N THR A 35 25.01 -27.82 5.11
CA THR A 35 24.28 -27.31 3.94
C THR A 35 22.87 -27.88 3.96
N GLU A 36 21.90 -27.14 3.43
CA GLU A 36 20.51 -27.59 3.27
C GLU A 36 19.86 -28.05 4.60
N GLN A 37 19.92 -27.20 5.64
CA GLN A 37 19.34 -27.56 6.94
C GLN A 37 17.91 -27.05 7.08
N VAL A 38 16.99 -27.96 7.45
CA VAL A 38 15.59 -27.65 7.75
C VAL A 38 15.42 -27.38 9.24
N THR A 39 14.82 -26.24 9.59
CA THR A 39 14.39 -25.89 10.95
C THR A 39 13.18 -26.72 11.38
N GLN A 40 12.91 -26.78 12.69
CA GLN A 40 11.65 -27.32 13.20
C GLN A 40 10.40 -26.62 12.63
N SER A 41 10.55 -25.35 12.25
CA SER A 41 9.52 -24.55 11.57
C SER A 41 9.35 -24.87 10.08
N GLY A 42 10.09 -25.84 9.52
CA GLY A 42 10.03 -26.22 8.11
C GLY A 42 10.72 -25.23 7.15
N ILE A 43 11.48 -24.28 7.67
CA ILE A 43 12.26 -23.31 6.89
C ILE A 43 13.64 -23.89 6.62
N ILE A 44 14.09 -23.83 5.37
CA ILE A 44 15.36 -24.40 4.90
C ILE A 44 16.36 -23.26 4.71
N ALA A 45 17.49 -23.32 5.40
CA ALA A 45 18.63 -22.42 5.13
C ALA A 45 19.63 -23.13 4.19
N ASP A 46 20.18 -22.40 3.22
CA ASP A 46 21.14 -22.96 2.28
C ASP A 46 22.44 -23.40 2.96
N GLY A 47 22.93 -22.57 3.88
CA GLY A 47 24.10 -22.86 4.69
C GLY A 47 23.92 -22.45 6.14
N LEU A 48 24.45 -23.25 7.05
CA LEU A 48 24.46 -22.96 8.48
C LEU A 48 25.82 -23.29 9.08
N ILE A 49 26.30 -22.36 9.91
CA ILE A 49 27.54 -22.47 10.65
C ILE A 49 27.21 -22.40 12.13
N ARG A 50 27.80 -23.29 12.93
CA ARG A 50 27.68 -23.24 14.39
C ARG A 50 28.94 -23.64 15.12
N PHE A 51 29.12 -23.08 16.30
CA PHE A 51 30.13 -23.49 17.27
C PHE A 51 29.69 -23.13 18.69
N LYS A 52 30.31 -23.75 19.69
CA LYS A 52 30.00 -23.51 21.10
C LYS A 52 30.77 -22.30 21.62
N LYS A 53 30.06 -21.31 22.16
CA LYS A 53 30.63 -20.13 22.83
C LYS A 53 31.23 -20.53 24.19
N THR A 54 32.00 -19.63 24.78
CA THR A 54 32.62 -19.82 26.10
C THR A 54 31.61 -19.99 27.24
N ASP A 55 30.42 -19.39 27.12
CA ASP A 55 29.29 -19.53 28.05
C ASP A 55 28.53 -20.87 27.91
N GLY A 56 28.95 -21.71 26.96
CA GLY A 56 28.35 -23.00 26.66
C GLY A 56 27.13 -22.95 25.74
N THR A 57 26.64 -21.76 25.36
CA THR A 57 25.60 -21.60 24.33
C THR A 57 26.16 -21.79 22.93
N TYR A 58 25.30 -21.95 21.93
CA TYR A 58 25.72 -22.03 20.53
C TYR A 58 25.67 -20.66 19.88
N PHE A 59 26.74 -20.30 19.17
CA PHE A 59 26.69 -19.30 18.13
C PHE A 59 26.22 -19.99 16.84
N VAL A 60 25.29 -19.36 16.13
CA VAL A 60 24.73 -19.81 14.86
C VAL A 60 24.78 -18.67 13.86
N ALA A 61 25.31 -18.95 12.68
CA ALA A 61 25.25 -18.07 11.53
C ALA A 61 24.56 -18.77 10.35
N SER A 62 23.55 -18.12 9.76
CA SER A 62 22.85 -18.63 8.58
C SER A 62 23.30 -17.93 7.30
N ILE A 63 23.29 -18.65 6.19
CA ILE A 63 23.61 -18.18 4.85
C ILE A 63 22.44 -18.50 3.92
N GLU A 64 21.98 -17.51 3.16
CA GLU A 64 21.15 -17.71 1.97
C GLU A 64 22.00 -17.34 0.75
N ALA A 65 22.01 -18.21 -0.26
CA ALA A 65 22.81 -18.07 -1.46
C ALA A 65 21.91 -17.86 -2.67
N THR A 66 22.03 -16.70 -3.32
CA THR A 66 21.25 -16.36 -4.51
C THR A 66 22.12 -16.43 -5.76
N SER A 67 21.76 -17.34 -6.67
CA SER A 67 22.36 -17.42 -8.02
C SER A 67 21.67 -16.47 -9.00
N ILE A 68 22.25 -16.27 -10.18
CA ILE A 68 21.63 -15.44 -11.23
C ILE A 68 20.25 -15.95 -11.65
N ALA A 69 20.03 -17.27 -11.60
CA ALA A 69 18.73 -17.87 -11.93
C ALA A 69 17.62 -17.45 -10.95
N LYS A 70 17.98 -17.01 -9.75
CA LYS A 70 17.08 -16.52 -8.71
C LYS A 70 17.33 -15.05 -8.35
N GLU A 71 17.86 -14.24 -9.27
CA GLU A 71 18.13 -12.81 -9.04
C GLU A 71 16.93 -12.02 -8.51
N GLU A 72 15.72 -12.49 -8.80
CA GLU A 72 14.46 -11.91 -8.35
C GLU A 72 14.23 -12.00 -6.83
N GLU A 73 14.95 -12.87 -6.12
CA GLU A 73 14.88 -13.00 -4.66
C GLU A 73 15.57 -11.82 -3.95
N ILE A 74 16.65 -11.30 -4.54
CA ILE A 74 17.43 -10.18 -4.01
C ILE A 74 17.07 -8.83 -4.63
N ARG A 75 16.44 -8.83 -5.81
CA ARG A 75 15.89 -7.61 -6.42
C ARG A 75 14.58 -7.22 -5.73
N TYR A 76 14.45 -5.94 -5.40
CA TYR A 76 13.22 -5.49 -4.77
C TYR A 76 12.04 -5.54 -5.77
N ARG A 77 10.91 -6.05 -5.29
CA ARG A 77 9.61 -5.98 -5.96
C ARG A 77 8.76 -4.90 -5.29
N ARG A 78 7.88 -4.25 -6.06
CA ARG A 78 6.92 -3.30 -5.50
C ARG A 78 5.71 -4.05 -4.96
N LEU A 79 5.35 -3.76 -3.71
CA LEU A 79 4.13 -4.29 -3.08
C LEU A 79 2.91 -3.51 -3.56
N ASN A 80 2.53 -3.72 -4.82
CA ASN A 80 1.41 -3.00 -5.45
C ASN A 80 0.10 -3.13 -4.68
N ARG A 81 -0.17 -4.30 -4.08
CA ARG A 81 -1.37 -4.50 -3.26
C ARG A 81 -1.37 -3.61 -2.02
N LEU A 82 -0.27 -3.53 -1.29
CA LEU A 82 -0.16 -2.67 -0.10
C LEU A 82 -0.26 -1.19 -0.50
N LEU A 83 0.43 -0.81 -1.57
CA LEU A 83 0.38 0.54 -2.14
C LEU A 83 -1.04 0.92 -2.56
N LEU A 84 -1.79 0.00 -3.17
CA LEU A 84 -3.19 0.19 -3.57
C LEU A 84 -4.06 0.54 -2.37
N TRP A 85 -3.98 -0.25 -1.29
CA TRP A 85 -4.77 -0.04 -0.08
C TRP A 85 -4.41 1.26 0.63
N ASP A 86 -3.13 1.59 0.77
CA ASP A 86 -2.69 2.86 1.36
C ASP A 86 -3.14 4.07 0.52
N SER A 87 -3.04 3.95 -0.82
CA SER A 87 -3.46 5.03 -1.73
C SER A 87 -4.97 5.23 -1.70
N ALA A 88 -5.75 4.15 -1.66
CA ALA A 88 -7.21 4.20 -1.54
C ALA A 88 -7.65 4.82 -0.21
N ALA A 89 -7.04 4.41 0.90
CA ALA A 89 -7.33 4.97 2.22
C ALA A 89 -7.01 6.46 2.30
N ALA A 90 -5.83 6.87 1.81
CA ALA A 90 -5.43 8.27 1.78
C ALA A 90 -6.34 9.11 0.86
N ALA A 91 -6.65 8.61 -0.33
CA ALA A 91 -7.51 9.30 -1.29
C ALA A 91 -8.91 9.52 -0.74
N LEU A 92 -9.51 8.50 -0.13
CA LEU A 92 -10.83 8.61 0.46
C LEU A 92 -10.87 9.61 1.61
N LEU A 93 -9.88 9.59 2.49
CA LEU A 93 -9.79 10.55 3.59
C LEU A 93 -9.66 11.99 3.07
N LEU A 94 -8.80 12.23 2.08
CA LEU A 94 -8.63 13.55 1.47
C LEU A 94 -9.89 14.01 0.73
N THR A 95 -10.58 13.11 0.01
CA THR A 95 -11.89 13.38 -0.60
C THR A 95 -12.91 13.76 0.47
N ALA A 96 -13.01 13.01 1.57
CA ALA A 96 -13.93 13.31 2.66
C ALA A 96 -13.67 14.70 3.25
N LEU A 97 -12.41 15.04 3.51
CA LEU A 97 -12.00 16.36 4.03
C LEU A 97 -12.31 17.49 3.03
N LEU A 98 -12.03 17.28 1.74
CA LEU A 98 -12.37 18.25 0.69
C LEU A 98 -13.87 18.48 0.61
N MET A 99 -14.68 17.40 0.59
CA MET A 99 -16.14 17.52 0.53
C MET A 99 -16.70 18.21 1.78
N ALA A 100 -16.13 17.95 2.96
CA ALA A 100 -16.50 18.66 4.19
C ALA A 100 -16.23 20.17 4.08
N PHE A 101 -15.06 20.54 3.55
CA PHE A 101 -14.68 21.92 3.32
C PHE A 101 -15.60 22.62 2.29
N LEU A 102 -15.88 21.96 1.17
CA LEU A 102 -16.78 22.48 0.12
C LEU A 102 -18.24 22.61 0.61
N TYR A 103 -18.69 21.71 1.48
CA TYR A 103 -19.98 21.81 2.13
C TYR A 103 -20.04 22.98 3.11
N TYR A 104 -19.05 23.10 4.01
CA TYR A 104 -19.01 24.16 5.02
C TYR A 104 -18.93 25.55 4.41
N SER A 105 -18.13 25.72 3.34
CA SER A 105 -18.02 26.97 2.58
C SER A 105 -19.27 27.34 1.78
N GLN A 106 -20.34 26.55 1.86
CA GLN A 106 -21.59 26.67 1.09
C GLN A 106 -21.40 26.53 -0.43
N PHE A 107 -20.20 26.24 -0.93
CA PHE A 107 -19.90 26.11 -2.36
C PHE A 107 -20.78 25.05 -3.04
N LEU A 108 -20.94 23.89 -2.40
CA LEU A 108 -21.80 22.83 -2.93
C LEU A 108 -23.26 23.27 -3.06
N LYS A 109 -23.77 24.06 -2.11
CA LYS A 109 -25.16 24.52 -2.14
C LYS A 109 -25.38 25.59 -3.21
N THR A 110 -24.47 26.55 -3.30
CA THR A 110 -24.60 27.70 -4.20
C THR A 110 -24.53 27.30 -5.67
N TYR A 111 -23.62 26.39 -6.03
CA TYR A 111 -23.35 26.08 -7.44
C TYR A 111 -23.96 24.75 -7.90
N TYR A 112 -24.22 23.84 -6.97
CA TYR A 112 -24.50 22.44 -7.28
C TYR A 112 -25.55 21.88 -6.33
N GLY A 113 -26.75 22.49 -6.28
CA GLY A 113 -27.85 21.98 -5.45
C GLY A 113 -28.29 20.54 -5.79
N ASP A 114 -27.82 19.97 -6.91
CA ASP A 114 -28.12 18.62 -7.39
C ASP A 114 -27.24 17.54 -6.70
N PRO A 115 -27.83 16.51 -6.06
CA PRO A 115 -27.12 15.34 -5.53
C PRO A 115 -26.19 14.65 -6.54
N SER A 116 -26.50 14.69 -7.84
CA SER A 116 -25.64 14.08 -8.87
C SER A 116 -24.30 14.81 -9.01
N ALA A 117 -24.29 16.13 -8.81
CA ALA A 117 -23.08 16.95 -8.86
C ALA A 117 -22.18 16.70 -7.65
N PHE A 118 -22.77 16.48 -6.45
CA PHE A 118 -22.02 16.05 -5.26
C PHE A 118 -21.21 14.79 -5.55
N TRP A 119 -21.86 13.74 -6.05
CA TRP A 119 -21.19 12.47 -6.33
C TRP A 119 -20.17 12.59 -7.46
N SER A 120 -20.46 13.39 -8.48
CA SER A 120 -19.52 13.65 -9.57
C SER A 120 -18.22 14.29 -9.06
N MET A 121 -18.31 15.30 -8.17
CA MET A 121 -17.14 15.92 -7.54
C MET A 121 -16.42 14.99 -6.57
N ALA A 122 -17.16 14.20 -5.78
CA ALA A 122 -16.57 13.22 -4.88
C ALA A 122 -15.78 12.14 -5.67
N ILE A 123 -16.33 11.62 -6.77
CA ILE A 123 -15.65 10.63 -7.62
C ILE A 123 -14.42 11.26 -8.30
N LEU A 124 -14.57 12.46 -8.87
CA LEU A 124 -13.45 13.16 -9.53
C LEU A 124 -12.30 13.42 -8.56
N SER A 125 -12.60 13.97 -7.38
CA SER A 125 -11.58 14.22 -6.35
C SER A 125 -10.94 12.92 -5.86
N LEU A 126 -11.71 11.84 -5.71
CA LEU A 126 -11.18 10.53 -5.34
C LEU A 126 -10.19 10.02 -6.38
N MET A 127 -10.49 10.14 -7.68
CA MET A 127 -9.58 9.75 -8.75
C MET A 127 -8.28 10.57 -8.72
N VAL A 128 -8.39 11.89 -8.55
CA VAL A 128 -7.24 12.81 -8.48
C VAL A 128 -6.36 12.48 -7.28
N PHE A 129 -6.94 12.39 -6.08
CA PHE A 129 -6.20 12.09 -4.86
C PHE A 129 -5.62 10.67 -4.87
N PHE A 130 -6.31 9.69 -5.46
CA PHE A 130 -5.78 8.35 -5.62
C PHE A 130 -4.57 8.32 -6.54
N GLY A 131 -4.63 8.98 -7.71
CA GLY A 131 -3.48 9.10 -8.61
C GLY A 131 -2.30 9.82 -7.95
N GLY A 132 -2.56 10.92 -7.25
CA GLY A 132 -1.55 11.67 -6.50
C GLY A 132 -0.92 10.83 -5.37
N ALA A 133 -1.73 10.19 -4.53
CA ALA A 133 -1.27 9.32 -3.46
C ALA A 133 -0.46 8.14 -4.01
N TRP A 134 -0.92 7.49 -5.08
CA TRP A 134 -0.21 6.39 -5.72
C TRP A 134 1.19 6.83 -6.20
N LEU A 135 1.29 7.96 -6.88
CA LEU A 135 2.57 8.49 -7.36
C LEU A 135 3.52 8.84 -6.22
N LEU A 136 3.03 9.53 -5.18
CA LEU A 136 3.85 9.94 -4.03
C LEU A 136 4.29 8.73 -3.19
N LEU A 137 3.34 7.85 -2.84
CA LEU A 137 3.60 6.68 -2.02
C LEU A 137 4.46 5.65 -2.76
N SER A 138 4.31 5.48 -4.07
CA SER A 138 5.13 4.53 -4.85
C SER A 138 6.64 4.82 -4.81
N ARG A 139 7.02 6.05 -4.49
CA ARG A 139 8.42 6.46 -4.31
C ARG A 139 8.98 6.04 -2.95
N LEU A 140 8.13 5.83 -1.96
CA LEU A 140 8.53 5.48 -0.60
C LEU A 140 9.13 4.08 -0.54
N ARG A 141 10.19 3.94 0.28
CA ARG A 141 10.93 2.69 0.44
C ARG A 141 10.11 1.58 1.11
N ARG A 142 9.07 1.94 1.87
CA ARG A 142 8.18 0.98 2.55
C ARG A 142 7.53 -0.03 1.60
N TYR A 143 7.33 0.34 0.34
CA TYR A 143 6.70 -0.52 -0.66
C TYR A 143 7.69 -1.36 -1.46
N ARG A 144 8.99 -1.30 -1.13
CA ARG A 144 10.04 -2.11 -1.75
C ARG A 144 10.27 -3.34 -0.90
N TYR A 145 10.05 -4.50 -1.49
CA TYR A 145 10.09 -5.80 -0.85
C TYR A 145 11.22 -6.62 -1.45
N ILE A 146 12.11 -7.15 -0.61
CA ILE A 146 13.16 -8.09 -1.02
C ILE A 146 12.84 -9.42 -0.35
N TYR A 147 12.66 -10.47 -1.16
CA TYR A 147 12.16 -11.76 -0.70
C TYR A 147 13.14 -12.45 0.27
N SER A 148 14.43 -12.46 -0.08
CA SER A 148 15.47 -13.07 0.76
C SER A 148 15.48 -12.49 2.17
N ILE A 149 15.44 -11.16 2.30
CA ILE A 149 15.41 -10.46 3.60
C ILE A 149 14.20 -10.86 4.44
N GLU A 150 13.04 -11.10 3.83
CA GLU A 150 11.87 -11.55 4.58
C GLU A 150 11.95 -12.99 5.07
N GLN A 151 12.63 -13.87 4.33
CA GLN A 151 12.97 -15.20 4.83
C GLN A 151 13.90 -15.08 6.04
N PHE A 152 14.91 -14.21 5.97
CA PHE A 152 15.85 -13.99 7.09
C PHE A 152 15.19 -13.52 8.37
N ARG A 153 14.17 -12.67 8.27
CA ARG A 153 13.43 -12.21 9.47
C ARG A 153 12.75 -13.34 10.26
N GLN A 154 12.69 -14.55 9.70
CA GLN A 154 12.12 -15.73 10.35
C GLN A 154 13.18 -16.60 11.01
N TYR A 155 14.45 -16.47 10.62
CA TYR A 155 15.55 -17.13 11.29
C TYR A 155 15.93 -16.34 12.53
N ASP A 156 16.09 -17.05 13.62
CA ASP A 156 16.65 -16.49 14.84
C ASP A 156 18.00 -17.13 15.09
N VAL A 157 18.99 -16.43 14.56
CA VAL A 157 20.39 -16.81 14.61
C VAL A 157 21.17 -15.57 15.01
N ASP A 158 22.33 -15.76 15.63
CA ASP A 158 23.18 -14.69 16.09
C ASP A 158 23.56 -13.75 14.93
N GLU A 159 23.91 -14.32 13.77
CA GLU A 159 24.30 -13.57 12.58
C GLU A 159 23.72 -14.16 11.30
N GLN A 160 23.44 -13.29 10.33
CA GLN A 160 22.79 -13.64 9.06
C GLN A 160 23.62 -13.11 7.91
N TRP A 161 23.74 -13.91 6.84
CA TRP A 161 24.50 -13.55 5.65
C TRP A 161 23.70 -13.83 4.38
N ILE A 162 23.70 -12.86 3.48
CA ILE A 162 23.28 -13.03 2.09
C ILE A 162 24.53 -13.16 1.24
N ALA A 163 24.64 -14.24 0.48
CA ALA A 163 25.66 -14.41 -0.53
C ALA A 163 25.03 -14.36 -1.92
N TYR A 164 25.58 -13.58 -2.84
CA TYR A 164 25.05 -13.46 -4.20
C TYR A 164 26.16 -13.51 -5.26
N ASP A 165 25.84 -14.02 -6.44
CA ASP A 165 26.72 -14.03 -7.62
C ASP A 165 26.94 -12.58 -8.12
N SER A 166 28.20 -12.18 -8.35
CA SER A 166 28.52 -10.83 -8.85
C SER A 166 27.86 -10.48 -10.17
N SER A 167 27.52 -11.48 -10.99
CA SER A 167 26.80 -11.33 -12.25
C SER A 167 25.39 -10.75 -12.07
N ILE A 168 24.80 -10.78 -10.87
CA ILE A 168 23.46 -10.24 -10.61
C ILE A 168 23.46 -8.69 -10.60
N PHE A 169 24.57 -8.09 -10.15
CA PHE A 169 24.78 -6.65 -10.08
C PHE A 169 26.12 -6.30 -10.73
N PRO A 170 26.21 -6.30 -12.08
CA PRO A 170 27.46 -6.03 -12.77
C PRO A 170 27.94 -4.59 -12.54
N ASP A 171 27.00 -3.64 -12.37
CA ASP A 171 27.30 -2.23 -12.15
C ASP A 171 27.18 -1.85 -10.67
N TYR A 172 28.24 -1.27 -10.10
CA TYR A 172 28.24 -0.74 -8.74
C TYR A 172 27.18 0.35 -8.51
N GLY A 173 26.75 1.07 -9.56
CA GLY A 173 25.71 2.10 -9.51
C GLY A 173 24.27 1.58 -9.62
N ASN A 174 24.06 0.26 -9.62
CA ASN A 174 22.73 -0.30 -9.79
C ASN A 174 21.82 0.02 -8.59
N LYS A 175 20.65 0.64 -8.86
CA LYS A 175 19.65 0.98 -7.84
C LYS A 175 19.21 -0.20 -6.97
N TYR A 176 19.24 -1.43 -7.51
CA TYR A 176 18.86 -2.64 -6.77
C TYR A 176 19.95 -3.04 -5.78
N HIS A 177 21.23 -2.92 -6.16
CA HIS A 177 22.38 -3.20 -5.30
C HIS A 177 22.41 -2.24 -4.10
N GLU A 178 22.19 -0.95 -4.35
CA GLU A 178 22.10 0.06 -3.28
C GLU A 178 20.91 -0.18 -2.33
N GLU A 179 19.78 -0.67 -2.84
CA GLU A 179 18.62 -0.97 -2.00
C GLU A 179 18.87 -2.21 -1.12
N ILE A 180 19.42 -3.30 -1.67
CA ILE A 180 19.73 -4.49 -0.85
C ILE A 180 20.77 -4.17 0.23
N LYS A 181 21.84 -3.44 -0.11
CA LYS A 181 22.86 -3.00 0.84
C LYS A 181 22.24 -2.19 1.99
N ARG A 182 21.36 -1.24 1.66
CA ARG A 182 20.67 -0.41 2.66
C ARG A 182 19.75 -1.23 3.55
N GLN A 183 19.02 -2.20 3.00
CA GLN A 183 18.13 -3.05 3.79
C GLN A 183 18.94 -4.01 4.67
N CYS A 184 20.03 -4.59 4.16
CA CYS A 184 20.95 -5.40 4.94
C CYS A 184 21.52 -4.61 6.12
N LEU A 185 21.95 -3.36 5.89
CA LEU A 185 22.41 -2.46 6.96
C LEU A 185 21.33 -2.20 8.00
N LYS A 186 20.09 -1.90 7.58
CA LYS A 186 18.97 -1.64 8.48
C LYS A 186 18.65 -2.82 9.40
N TRP A 187 18.81 -4.03 8.90
CA TRP A 187 18.49 -5.26 9.63
C TRP A 187 19.72 -5.95 10.21
N GLY A 188 20.93 -5.40 10.04
CA GLY A 188 22.15 -6.00 10.56
C GLY A 188 22.54 -7.32 9.89
N ILE A 189 22.19 -7.50 8.61
CA ILE A 189 22.48 -8.71 7.83
C ILE A 189 23.78 -8.48 7.05
N GLY A 190 24.72 -9.42 7.10
CA GLY A 190 25.95 -9.39 6.31
C GLY A 190 25.68 -9.66 4.84
N LEU A 191 26.51 -9.10 3.96
CA LEU A 191 26.36 -9.22 2.52
C LEU A 191 27.70 -9.61 1.89
N LEU A 192 27.69 -10.72 1.15
CA LEU A 192 28.84 -11.27 0.44
C LEU A 192 28.55 -11.25 -1.06
N GLN A 193 29.47 -10.68 -1.82
CA GLN A 193 29.50 -10.83 -3.26
C GLN A 193 30.48 -11.95 -3.61
N ILE A 194 30.05 -12.89 -4.44
CA ILE A 194 30.85 -14.04 -4.83
C ILE A 194 31.10 -13.99 -6.32
N ASP A 195 32.39 -13.96 -6.65
CA ASP A 195 32.92 -13.96 -8.00
C ASP A 195 33.54 -15.35 -8.29
N ASP A 196 34.00 -15.56 -9.52
CA ASP A 196 34.56 -16.84 -9.98
C ASP A 196 35.77 -17.32 -9.18
N HIS A 197 36.48 -16.44 -8.48
CA HIS A 197 37.70 -16.79 -7.72
C HIS A 197 37.69 -16.37 -6.26
N GLN A 198 36.89 -15.36 -5.88
CA GLN A 198 37.00 -14.72 -4.57
C GLN A 198 35.63 -14.40 -3.97
N VAL A 199 35.61 -14.29 -2.65
CA VAL A 199 34.45 -13.80 -1.89
C VAL A 199 34.80 -12.40 -1.42
N HIS A 200 34.02 -11.42 -1.87
CA HIS A 200 34.16 -10.02 -1.51
C HIS A 200 33.13 -9.67 -0.44
N PRO A 201 33.55 -9.43 0.82
CA PRO A 201 32.63 -8.94 1.85
C PRO A 201 32.22 -7.51 1.54
N VAL A 202 30.94 -7.30 1.21
CA VAL A 202 30.38 -5.96 0.95
C VAL A 202 30.04 -5.26 2.26
N MET A 203 29.50 -6.01 3.21
CA MET A 203 29.26 -5.56 4.59
C MET A 203 29.20 -6.75 5.56
N THR A 204 29.57 -6.49 6.81
CA THR A 204 29.47 -7.45 7.90
C THR A 204 28.14 -7.30 8.65
N PRO A 205 27.61 -8.37 9.26
CA PRO A 205 26.43 -8.30 10.10
C PRO A 205 26.71 -7.49 11.37
N SER A 206 25.67 -6.89 11.93
CA SER A 206 25.76 -6.26 13.26
C SER A 206 25.84 -7.33 14.34
N ARG A 207 26.61 -7.10 15.41
CA ARG A 207 26.68 -8.03 16.53
C ARG A 207 25.35 -8.04 17.32
N GLU A 208 25.01 -9.23 17.81
CA GLU A 208 23.85 -9.45 18.68
C GLU A 208 23.93 -8.52 19.92
N GLY A 209 23.03 -7.54 20.02
CA GLY A 209 23.02 -6.52 21.07
C GLY A 209 22.73 -5.09 20.59
N GLU A 210 23.09 -4.73 19.35
CA GLU A 210 22.89 -3.37 18.82
C GLU A 210 21.53 -3.16 18.14
N PHE A 211 20.91 -4.25 17.66
CA PHE A 211 19.57 -4.27 17.08
C PHE A 211 18.70 -5.20 17.93
N GLY A 212 17.63 -4.67 18.52
CA GLY A 212 16.90 -5.26 19.65
C GLY A 212 16.55 -6.75 19.54
N ALA A 213 16.28 -7.36 20.71
CA ALA A 213 16.12 -8.80 20.90
C ALA A 213 15.26 -9.49 19.82
N ARG A 214 15.86 -10.47 19.13
CA ARG A 214 15.19 -11.35 18.15
C ARG A 214 14.57 -12.57 18.86
N LYS A 215 13.59 -13.21 18.21
CA LYS A 215 12.82 -14.31 18.81
C LYS A 215 13.41 -15.69 18.48
N LYS A 216 14.11 -16.28 19.45
CA LYS A 216 14.18 -17.73 19.78
C LYS A 216 13.74 -18.75 18.71
N ALA A 217 14.53 -19.17 17.71
CA ALA A 217 14.18 -20.30 16.83
C ALA A 217 15.18 -21.47 17.00
N ASP A 218 14.68 -22.63 17.42
CA ASP A 218 15.49 -23.83 17.65
C ASP A 218 15.75 -24.58 16.32
N PHE A 219 16.99 -24.53 15.81
CA PHE A 219 17.40 -25.25 14.59
C PHE A 219 17.68 -26.75 14.82
N PHE A 220 17.71 -27.24 16.07
CA PHE A 220 18.34 -28.52 16.42
C PHE A 220 17.58 -29.46 17.36
N LYS A 221 16.33 -29.18 17.72
CA LYS A 221 15.50 -30.23 18.34
C LYS A 221 15.02 -31.17 17.24
N GLY A 222 15.51 -32.42 17.26
CA GLY A 222 15.13 -33.45 16.29
C GLY A 222 13.62 -33.62 16.23
N GLY A 223 13.04 -33.34 15.07
CA GLY A 223 11.61 -33.47 14.82
C GLY A 223 11.34 -33.31 13.33
N THR A 224 10.93 -34.42 12.71
CA THR A 224 10.21 -34.59 11.44
C THR A 224 10.43 -33.57 10.32
N ILE A 225 10.91 -34.07 9.18
CA ILE A 225 10.95 -33.38 7.89
C ILE A 225 9.53 -32.92 7.53
N ILE A 226 9.22 -31.64 7.72
CA ILE A 226 7.98 -31.03 7.25
C ILE A 226 8.15 -30.84 5.73
N PRO A 227 7.23 -31.34 4.88
CA PRO A 227 7.33 -31.17 3.45
C PRO A 227 7.28 -29.67 3.09
N LYS A 228 8.10 -29.31 2.11
CA LYS A 228 8.21 -28.00 1.43
C LYS A 228 6.93 -27.19 1.59
N LEU A 229 6.98 -26.09 2.34
CA LEU A 229 5.84 -25.19 2.52
C LEU A 229 5.33 -24.74 1.14
N SER A 230 4.24 -25.35 0.71
CA SER A 230 3.50 -25.05 -0.51
C SER A 230 3.14 -23.56 -0.57
N SER A 231 3.15 -23.01 -1.80
CA SER A 231 2.84 -21.59 -2.13
C SER A 231 1.54 -21.04 -1.52
N LYS A 232 0.67 -21.90 -0.97
CA LYS A 232 -0.50 -21.53 -0.15
C LYS A 232 -0.16 -20.70 1.09
N ASN A 233 1.08 -20.73 1.59
CA ASN A 233 1.51 -19.91 2.72
C ASN A 233 1.92 -18.48 2.36
N PHE A 234 1.97 -18.11 1.08
CA PHE A 234 2.12 -16.71 0.66
C PHE A 234 0.92 -15.86 1.13
N ALA A 235 -0.28 -16.42 1.13
CA ALA A 235 -1.48 -15.77 1.67
C ALA A 235 -1.36 -15.53 3.20
N GLN A 236 -0.75 -16.45 3.94
CA GLN A 236 -0.47 -16.29 5.37
C GLN A 236 0.70 -15.33 5.64
N GLN A 237 1.71 -15.24 4.77
CA GLN A 237 2.76 -14.22 4.85
C GLN A 237 2.22 -12.82 4.55
N ILE A 238 1.29 -12.67 3.61
CA ILE A 238 0.53 -11.42 3.41
C ILE A 238 -0.28 -11.06 4.67
N MET A 239 -0.81 -12.04 5.40
CA MET A 239 -1.48 -11.81 6.69
C MET A 239 -0.55 -11.30 7.80
N ARG A 240 0.78 -11.28 7.65
CA ARG A 240 1.67 -10.61 8.62
C ARG A 240 1.72 -9.08 8.45
N TYR A 241 1.32 -8.56 7.29
CA TYR A 241 1.05 -7.12 7.09
C TYR A 241 -0.29 -6.65 7.68
N ARG A 242 -1.07 -7.57 8.27
CA ARG A 242 -2.45 -7.37 8.74
C ARG A 242 -2.59 -6.37 9.90
N LYS A 243 -1.55 -6.14 10.72
CA LYS A 243 -1.60 -5.06 11.74
C LYS A 243 -1.73 -3.67 11.10
N GLY A 244 -1.11 -3.44 9.93
CA GLY A 244 -1.32 -2.23 9.14
C GLY A 244 -2.64 -2.22 8.38
N ALA A 245 -3.12 -3.39 7.95
CA ALA A 245 -4.36 -3.52 7.21
C ALA A 245 -5.60 -3.11 8.04
N PHE A 246 -5.61 -3.37 9.34
CA PHE A 246 -6.70 -2.89 10.21
C PHE A 246 -6.78 -1.36 10.21
N ASN A 247 -5.65 -0.67 10.36
CA ASN A 247 -5.64 0.79 10.31
C ASN A 247 -6.13 1.32 8.95
N GLN A 248 -5.77 0.67 7.84
CA GLN A 248 -6.27 1.02 6.51
C GLN A 248 -7.79 0.83 6.40
N ILE A 249 -8.33 -0.28 6.91
CA ILE A 249 -9.77 -0.55 6.92
C ILE A 249 -10.51 0.48 7.78
N PHE A 250 -10.00 0.82 8.96
CA PHE A 250 -10.60 1.84 9.82
C PHE A 250 -10.60 3.22 9.15
N LEU A 251 -9.52 3.60 8.46
CA LEU A 251 -9.48 4.83 7.69
C LEU A 251 -10.48 4.84 6.53
N LEU A 252 -10.64 3.71 5.84
CA LEU A 252 -11.62 3.58 4.76
C LEU A 252 -13.05 3.71 5.29
N ILE A 253 -13.38 2.99 6.36
CA ILE A 253 -14.70 3.08 7.00
C ILE A 253 -14.94 4.51 7.51
N GLY A 254 -13.97 5.10 8.19
CA GLY A 254 -14.07 6.48 8.69
C GLY A 254 -14.32 7.49 7.57
N GLY A 255 -13.58 7.39 6.45
CA GLY A 255 -13.77 8.24 5.29
C GLY A 255 -15.16 8.08 4.65
N LEU A 256 -15.66 6.84 4.53
CA LEU A 256 -17.02 6.57 4.02
C LEU A 256 -18.10 7.13 4.94
N VAL A 257 -17.94 6.98 6.26
CA VAL A 257 -18.89 7.52 7.25
C VAL A 257 -18.96 9.04 7.15
N ILE A 258 -17.81 9.72 7.08
CA ILE A 258 -17.75 11.17 6.94
C ILE A 258 -18.46 11.62 5.65
N LEU A 259 -18.15 10.99 4.51
CA LEU A 259 -18.81 11.29 3.23
C LEU A 259 -20.32 11.04 3.29
N GLY A 260 -20.75 9.95 3.92
CA GLY A 260 -22.16 9.61 4.08
C GLY A 260 -22.91 10.63 4.94
N VAL A 261 -22.32 11.09 6.04
CA VAL A 261 -22.89 12.13 6.90
C VAL A 261 -23.03 13.44 6.14
N ILE A 262 -21.98 13.88 5.43
CA ILE A 262 -22.00 15.11 4.64
C ILE A 262 -23.05 15.01 3.53
N PHE A 263 -23.10 13.88 2.82
CA PHE A 263 -24.09 13.66 1.77
C PHE A 263 -25.52 13.69 2.33
N ASN A 264 -25.76 13.04 3.48
CA ASN A 264 -27.08 13.04 4.11
C ASN A 264 -27.53 14.45 4.51
N GLN A 265 -26.63 15.23 5.10
CA GLN A 265 -26.89 16.64 5.42
C GLN A 265 -27.14 17.48 4.17
N PHE A 266 -26.27 17.36 3.17
CA PHE A 266 -26.40 18.02 1.88
C PHE A 266 -27.73 17.68 1.20
N ASN A 267 -28.14 16.41 1.21
CA ASN A 267 -29.39 15.99 0.62
C ASN A 267 -30.60 16.55 1.39
N HIS A 268 -30.58 16.49 2.72
CA HIS A 268 -31.67 17.03 3.54
C HIS A 268 -31.87 18.54 3.35
N GLU A 269 -30.78 19.28 3.16
CA GLU A 269 -30.80 20.73 2.91
C GLU A 269 -30.93 21.09 1.42
N SER A 270 -30.85 20.11 0.52
CA SER A 270 -30.94 20.36 -0.91
C SER A 270 -32.33 20.89 -1.24
N PRO A 271 -32.43 22.02 -1.99
CA PRO A 271 -33.73 22.56 -2.38
C PRO A 271 -34.56 21.53 -3.14
N TYR A 272 -33.95 20.56 -3.83
CA TYR A 272 -34.67 19.49 -4.54
C TYR A 272 -35.63 18.69 -3.67
N ASN A 273 -35.35 18.53 -2.36
CA ASN A 273 -36.28 17.85 -1.45
C ASN A 273 -37.50 18.71 -1.07
N TYR A 274 -37.42 20.04 -1.26
CA TYR A 274 -38.52 20.99 -1.02
C TYR A 274 -39.33 21.31 -2.27
N TRP A 275 -38.96 20.74 -3.42
CA TRP A 275 -39.83 20.69 -4.61
C TRP A 275 -40.90 19.63 -4.36
N ASP A 276 -41.74 19.91 -3.37
CA ASP A 276 -42.92 19.14 -3.05
C ASP A 276 -43.76 19.10 -4.33
N LYS A 277 -43.89 17.90 -4.88
CA LYS A 277 -44.69 17.67 -6.08
C LYS A 277 -46.09 18.23 -5.87
N GLU A 278 -46.62 18.21 -4.66
CA GLU A 278 -47.92 18.81 -4.36
C GLU A 278 -47.92 20.33 -4.50
N ARG A 279 -46.85 21.04 -4.13
CA ARG A 279 -46.77 22.49 -4.34
C ARG A 279 -46.67 22.84 -5.82
N LEU A 280 -45.91 22.07 -6.59
CA LEU A 280 -45.77 22.29 -8.04
C LEU A 280 -47.06 21.94 -8.78
N VAL A 281 -47.74 20.86 -8.39
CA VAL A 281 -49.04 20.47 -8.92
C VAL A 281 -50.09 21.52 -8.53
N LYS A 282 -50.16 21.95 -7.26
CA LYS A 282 -51.06 23.04 -6.84
C LYS A 282 -50.79 24.34 -7.56
N GLN A 283 -49.52 24.70 -7.78
CA GLN A 283 -49.18 25.89 -8.57
C GLN A 283 -49.58 25.73 -10.03
N ALA A 284 -49.41 24.54 -10.63
CA ALA A 284 -49.85 24.27 -11.98
C ALA A 284 -51.39 24.27 -12.10
N GLU A 285 -52.11 23.70 -11.13
CA GLU A 285 -53.58 23.73 -11.03
C GLU A 285 -54.10 25.16 -10.87
N LEU A 286 -53.47 25.98 -9.99
CA LEU A 286 -53.80 27.40 -9.85
C LEU A 286 -53.57 28.19 -11.15
N ILE A 287 -52.52 27.88 -11.90
CA ILE A 287 -52.26 28.53 -13.20
C ILE A 287 -53.30 28.11 -14.24
N ASP A 288 -53.74 26.86 -14.22
CA ASP A 288 -54.79 26.35 -15.13
C ASP A 288 -56.17 26.94 -14.79
N GLU A 289 -56.47 27.10 -13.50
CA GLU A 289 -57.73 27.68 -13.00
C GLU A 289 -57.85 29.19 -13.27
N ILE A 290 -56.74 29.93 -13.22
CA ILE A 290 -56.71 31.39 -13.48
C ILE A 290 -56.84 31.71 -14.98
N GLY A 291 -56.54 30.75 -15.87
CA GLY A 291 -56.65 30.92 -17.31
C GLY A 291 -55.58 31.87 -17.90
N PRO A 292 -55.31 31.78 -19.22
CA PRO A 292 -54.17 32.47 -19.85
C PRO A 292 -54.30 33.99 -20.01
N GLU A 293 -55.44 34.61 -19.65
CA GLU A 293 -55.77 35.99 -20.07
C GLU A 293 -55.88 37.04 -18.96
N GLU A 294 -55.85 36.69 -17.67
CA GLU A 294 -55.83 37.71 -16.61
C GLU A 294 -54.41 38.04 -16.17
N ASN A 295 -54.04 39.32 -16.31
CA ASN A 295 -52.78 39.90 -15.85
C ASN A 295 -52.53 39.55 -14.36
N ILE A 296 -51.79 38.48 -14.10
CA ILE A 296 -51.37 38.09 -12.75
C ILE A 296 -50.42 39.18 -12.23
N PRO A 297 -50.80 40.02 -11.25
CA PRO A 297 -50.01 41.21 -10.94
C PRO A 297 -48.78 40.95 -10.07
N TRP A 298 -48.46 39.70 -9.70
CA TRP A 298 -47.47 39.42 -8.66
C TRP A 298 -46.60 38.18 -8.84
N VAL A 299 -46.28 37.79 -10.08
CA VAL A 299 -45.07 36.96 -10.25
C VAL A 299 -43.87 37.91 -10.24
N THR A 300 -43.44 38.30 -9.04
CA THR A 300 -42.22 39.08 -8.86
C THR A 300 -41.05 38.34 -9.54
N PRO A 301 -40.22 39.01 -10.36
CA PRO A 301 -39.15 38.38 -11.14
C PRO A 301 -38.08 37.65 -10.28
N GLU A 302 -38.11 37.81 -8.96
CA GLU A 302 -37.25 37.07 -8.03
C GLU A 302 -37.49 35.55 -8.02
N PHE A 303 -38.62 35.07 -8.57
CA PHE A 303 -38.91 33.64 -8.75
C PHE A 303 -38.76 33.16 -10.21
N VAL A 304 -37.99 33.85 -11.05
CA VAL A 304 -37.51 33.26 -12.31
C VAL A 304 -36.44 32.22 -11.96
N VAL A 305 -36.89 31.04 -11.56
CA VAL A 305 -36.04 29.85 -11.52
C VAL A 305 -35.49 29.68 -12.93
N PRO A 306 -34.17 29.50 -13.14
CA PRO A 306 -33.64 29.17 -14.46
C PRO A 306 -34.32 27.88 -14.91
N PHE A 307 -35.26 28.01 -15.85
CA PHE A 307 -36.06 26.93 -16.39
C PHE A 307 -35.12 26.01 -17.17
N ASN A 308 -34.48 25.08 -16.46
CA ASN A 308 -33.57 24.14 -17.06
C ASN A 308 -34.39 23.20 -17.95
N ARG A 309 -33.92 22.96 -19.18
CA ARG A 309 -34.61 22.29 -20.31
C ARG A 309 -35.27 20.92 -20.01
N LYS A 310 -35.08 20.34 -18.82
CA LYS A 310 -35.57 19.01 -18.44
C LYS A 310 -37.04 18.95 -17.97
N VAL A 311 -37.72 20.07 -17.75
CA VAL A 311 -39.16 20.08 -17.36
C VAL A 311 -40.10 19.94 -18.57
N LYS A 312 -39.56 20.07 -19.80
CA LYS A 312 -40.33 20.01 -21.05
C LYS A 312 -41.14 18.72 -21.32
N PRO A 313 -40.80 17.51 -20.82
CA PRO A 313 -41.60 16.32 -21.11
C PRO A 313 -42.84 16.15 -20.22
N TYR A 314 -43.00 16.97 -19.18
CA TYR A 314 -44.14 16.87 -18.24
C TYR A 314 -45.20 17.97 -18.43
N LEU A 315 -44.96 18.92 -19.33
CA LEU A 315 -45.95 19.90 -19.74
C LEU A 315 -46.64 19.35 -20.99
N ASP A 316 -47.95 19.17 -20.90
CA ASP A 316 -48.79 18.68 -21.99
C ASP A 316 -48.59 19.56 -23.24
N LYS A 317 -48.72 18.96 -24.43
CA LYS A 317 -48.22 19.50 -25.71
C LYS A 317 -48.80 20.86 -26.15
N ASN A 318 -49.71 21.46 -25.37
CA ASN A 318 -50.44 22.68 -25.73
C ASN A 318 -50.05 23.92 -24.91
N VAL A 319 -49.10 23.83 -23.97
CA VAL A 319 -48.67 25.03 -23.22
C VAL A 319 -47.67 25.84 -24.05
N THR A 320 -48.17 26.86 -24.74
CA THR A 320 -47.35 27.84 -25.48
C THR A 320 -46.88 28.92 -24.50
N ILE A 321 -45.63 28.84 -24.05
CA ILE A 321 -45.05 29.85 -23.16
C ILE A 321 -44.50 31.01 -24.00
N PHE A 322 -45.12 32.18 -23.90
CA PHE A 322 -44.61 33.42 -24.47
C PHE A 322 -43.44 33.94 -23.61
N VAL A 323 -42.21 33.73 -24.08
CA VAL A 323 -41.03 34.38 -23.49
C VAL A 323 -41.03 35.84 -23.95
N ARG A 324 -41.40 36.75 -23.06
CA ARG A 324 -41.32 38.20 -23.32
C ARG A 324 -39.84 38.57 -23.49
N GLN A 325 -39.44 38.91 -24.72
CA GLN A 325 -38.11 39.47 -24.97
C GLN A 325 -37.98 40.79 -24.18
N PRO A 326 -36.84 41.05 -23.52
CA PRO A 326 -36.64 42.31 -22.82
C PRO A 326 -36.76 43.45 -23.82
N GLN A 327 -37.68 44.39 -23.57
CA GLN A 327 -37.75 45.62 -24.35
C GLN A 327 -36.46 46.41 -24.10
N ASP A 328 -35.73 46.65 -25.18
CA ASP A 328 -34.55 47.52 -25.19
C ASP A 328 -35.00 48.93 -24.79
N SER A 329 -34.70 49.33 -23.55
CA SER A 329 -35.01 50.66 -23.05
C SER A 329 -33.95 51.65 -23.56
N SER A 330 -33.93 51.88 -24.87
CA SER A 330 -33.21 53.01 -25.46
C SER A 330 -34.05 53.68 -26.54
N LYS A 331 -34.44 54.93 -26.21
CA LYS A 331 -35.04 56.00 -27.03
C LYS A 331 -36.56 56.04 -27.14
#